data_AF-A0A923ZIL1-F1
#
_entry.id   AF-A0A923ZIL1-F1
#
_cell.length_a   1.000
_cell.length_b   1.000
_cell.length_c   1.000
_cell.angle_alpha   90.00
_cell.angle_beta   90.00
_cell.angle_gamma   90.00
#
_symmetry.space_group_name_H-M   'P 1'
#
loop_
_entity.id
_entity.type
_entity.pdbx_description
1 polymer ?
#
loop_
_entity_poly.entity_id
_entity_poly.type
_entity_poly.pdbx_seq_one_letter_code
_entity_poly.pdbx_strand_id
1 'polypeptide(L)' 'TMADIPENYLNVTYELKEQSGHTNLTIFQDGFEDAADGEKRYTDVQNNGEGWNPILVEIKKLVESA' A
#
# COMPACT_ATOMS: atom_id res chain seq x y z
N THR A 1 -23.40 -0.80 -1.93
CA THR A 1 -22.30 0.13 -2.26
C THR A 1 -21.87 0.81 -0.98
N MET A 2 -20.56 0.96 -0.76
CA MET A 2 -20.03 1.65 0.43
C MET A 2 -20.38 3.14 0.37
N ALA A 3 -20.64 3.76 1.53
CA ALA A 3 -20.94 5.19 1.59
C ALA A 3 -19.69 6.02 1.22
N ASP A 4 -19.89 7.13 0.51
CA ASP A 4 -18.82 8.08 0.21
C ASP A 4 -18.71 9.10 1.34
N ILE A 5 -17.90 8.77 2.35
CA ILE A 5 -17.66 9.59 3.55
C ILE A 5 -16.17 9.51 3.90
N PRO A 6 -15.60 10.56 4.55
CA PRO A 6 -14.17 10.62 4.92
C PRO A 6 -13.65 9.35 5.62
N GLU A 7 -14.46 8.77 6.51
CA GLU A 7 -14.11 7.61 7.33
C GLU A 7 -13.86 6.34 6.50
N ASN A 8 -14.38 6.25 5.28
CA ASN A 8 -14.19 5.08 4.41
C ASN A 8 -12.92 5.15 3.55
N TYR A 9 -12.22 6.28 3.54
CA TYR A 9 -10.95 6.45 2.85
C TYR A 9 -9.80 5.93 3.69
N LEU A 10 -8.88 5.21 3.04
CA LEU A 10 -7.66 4.70 3.66
C LEU A 10 -6.50 5.60 3.29
N ASN A 11 -5.47 5.65 4.14
CA ASN A 11 -4.27 6.42 3.85
C ASN A 11 -3.18 5.48 3.32
N VAL A 12 -2.42 5.96 2.33
CA VAL A 12 -1.21 5.28 1.84
C VAL A 12 -0.03 6.22 1.98
N THR A 13 0.96 5.81 2.77
CA THR A 13 2.19 6.57 3.00
C THR A 13 3.36 5.89 2.30
N TYR A 14 4.13 6.67 1.53
CA TYR A 14 5.33 6.23 0.86
C TYR A 14 6.56 6.82 1.54
N GLU A 15 7.45 5.97 2.00
CA GLU A 15 8.73 6.36 2.57
C GLU A 15 9.86 5.94 1.63
N LEU A 16 10.69 6.89 1.22
CA LEU A 16 11.87 6.65 0.39
C LEU A 16 13.11 6.96 1.21
N LYS A 17 14.00 5.98 1.37
CA LYS A 17 15.27 6.12 2.08
C LYS A 17 16.43 5.73 1.18
N GLU A 18 17.47 6.55 1.15
CA GLU A 18 18.74 6.15 0.54
C GLU A 18 19.37 5.06 1.40
N GLN A 19 19.92 4.04 0.72
CA GLN A 19 20.65 2.95 1.35
C GLN A 19 21.72 2.41 0.39
N SER A 20 22.99 2.76 0.64
CA SER A 20 24.16 2.25 -0.10
C SER A 20 24.10 2.49 -1.60
N GLY A 21 23.66 3.68 -2.02
CA GLY A 21 23.51 4.03 -3.44
C GLY A 21 22.23 3.48 -4.10
N HIS A 22 21.37 2.82 -3.32
CA HIS A 22 20.02 2.43 -3.73
C HIS A 22 18.95 3.24 -3.00
N THR A 23 17.71 3.15 -3.46
CA THR A 23 16.54 3.70 -2.75
C THR A 23 15.67 2.56 -2.25
N ASN A 24 15.43 2.53 -0.95
CA ASN A 24 14.45 1.66 -0.33
C ASN A 24 13.10 2.38 -0.27
N LEU A 25 12.10 1.82 -0.96
CA LEU A 25 10.72 2.27 -0.91
C LEU A 25 9.94 1.39 0.07
N THR A 26 9.43 1.99 1.14
CA THR A 26 8.49 1.34 2.08
C THR A 26 7.11 1.95 1.92
N ILE A 27 6.08 1.11 1.83
CA ILE A 27 4.68 1.52 1.73
C ILE A 27 3.96 1.13 3.02
N PHE A 28 3.22 2.07 3.58
CA PHE A 28 2.31 1.85 4.69
C PHE A 28 0.88 2.13 4.23
N GLN A 29 -0.06 1.33 4.69
CA GLN A 29 -1.48 1.57 4.48
C GLN A 29 -2.23 1.41 5.80
N ASP A 30 -3.00 2.42 6.18
CA ASP A 30 -3.74 2.48 7.44
C ASP A 30 -5.15 3.08 7.28
N GLY A 31 -5.87 3.23 8.39
CA GLY A 31 -7.24 3.76 8.43
C GLY A 31 -8.33 2.69 8.26
N PHE A 32 -7.98 1.42 8.44
CA PHE A 32 -8.93 0.32 8.31
C PHE A 32 -9.92 0.24 9.49
N GLU A 33 -9.52 0.73 10.66
CA GLU A 33 -10.24 0.58 11.92
C GLU A 33 -11.62 1.26 11.90
N ASP A 34 -11.71 2.43 11.27
CA ASP A 34 -12.92 3.24 11.20
C ASP A 34 -13.67 3.09 9.86
N ALA A 35 -13.05 2.42 8.89
CA ALA A 35 -13.61 2.23 7.57
C ALA A 35 -14.66 1.11 7.54
N ALA A 36 -15.70 1.31 6.73
CA ALA A 36 -16.66 0.25 6.43
C ALA A 36 -15.94 -0.99 5.86
N ASP A 37 -16.31 -2.15 6.37
CA ASP A 37 -15.69 -3.45 6.11
C ASP A 37 -14.17 -3.48 6.39
N GLY A 38 -13.69 -2.66 7.33
CA GLY A 38 -12.28 -2.49 7.69
C GLY A 38 -11.45 -3.77 7.79
N GLU A 39 -11.87 -4.71 8.65
CA GLU A 39 -11.19 -5.99 8.86
C GLU A 39 -11.10 -6.82 7.57
N LYS A 40 -12.20 -6.87 6.81
CA LYS A 40 -12.22 -7.56 5.53
C LYS A 40 -11.28 -6.89 4.53
N ARG A 41 -11.33 -5.55 4.42
CA ARG A 41 -10.47 -4.77 3.52
C ARG A 41 -9.00 -4.93 3.88
N TYR A 42 -8.65 -4.96 5.17
CA TYR A 42 -7.30 -5.25 5.63
C TYR A 42 -6.86 -6.64 5.18
N THR A 43 -7.70 -7.65 5.38
CA THR A 43 -7.42 -9.04 4.95
C THR A 43 -7.24 -9.13 3.43
N ASP A 44 -8.11 -8.47 2.66
CA ASP A 44 -8.05 -8.44 1.20
C ASP A 44 -6.80 -7.70 0.68
N VAL A 45 -6.39 -6.62 1.34
CA VAL A 45 -5.16 -5.87 0.99
C VAL A 45 -3.92 -6.63 1.40
N GLN A 46 -3.91 -7.25 2.59
CA GLN A 46 -2.76 -8.03 3.04
C GLN A 46 -2.58 -9.25 2.13
N ASN A 47 -3.67 -9.95 1.77
CA ASN A 47 -3.69 -11.07 0.83
C ASN A 47 -2.51 -12.04 1.01
N ASN A 48 -2.33 -12.57 2.23
CA ASN A 48 -1.20 -13.45 2.59
C ASN A 48 0.20 -12.87 2.30
N GLY A 49 0.33 -11.54 2.30
CA GLY A 49 1.56 -10.81 1.98
C GLY A 49 1.69 -10.38 0.51
N GLU A 50 0.75 -10.76 -0.36
CA GLU A 50 0.89 -10.54 -1.81
C GLU A 50 0.18 -9.30 -2.34
N GLY A 51 -0.71 -8.64 -1.58
CA GLY A 51 -1.61 -7.64 -2.19
C GLY A 51 -0.90 -6.46 -2.87
N TRP A 52 0.16 -5.92 -2.27
CA TRP A 52 0.98 -4.85 -2.86
C TRP A 52 2.10 -5.36 -3.79
N ASN A 53 2.44 -6.65 -3.72
CA ASN A 53 3.63 -7.20 -4.35
C ASN A 53 3.65 -7.04 -5.89
N PRO A 54 2.56 -7.30 -6.64
CA PRO A 54 2.55 -7.10 -8.10
C PRO A 54 2.88 -5.66 -8.52
N ILE A 55 2.34 -4.68 -7.80
CA ILE A 55 2.57 -3.25 -8.11
C ILE A 55 4.01 -2.86 -7.78
N LEU A 56 4.54 -3.30 -6.64
CA LEU A 56 5.94 -3.06 -6.25
C LEU A 56 6.92 -3.62 -7.28
N VAL A 57 6.63 -4.81 -7.83
CA VAL A 57 7.43 -5.42 -8.90
C VAL A 57 7.44 -4.56 -10.16
N GLU A 58 6.29 -4.06 -10.61
CA GLU A 58 6.22 -3.21 -11.80
C GLU A 58 6.86 -1.83 -11.59
N ILE A 59 6.71 -1.23 -10.40
CA ILE A 59 7.42 0.01 -10.05
C ILE A 59 8.93 -0.21 -10.12
N LYS A 60 9.43 -1.28 -9.50
CA LYS A 60 10.86 -1.63 -9.51
C LYS A 60 11.38 -1.79 -10.93
N LYS A 61 10.66 -2.54 -11.78
CA LYS A 61 11.02 -2.72 -13.21
C LYS A 61 11.10 -1.37 -13.93
N LEU A 62 10.11 -0.50 -13.75
CA LEU A 62 10.08 0.80 -14.41
C LEU A 62 11.28 1.66 -14.01
N VAL A 63 11.59 1.75 -12.72
CA VAL A 63 12.61 2.69 -12.20
C VAL A 63 14.04 2.15 -12.25
N GLU A 64 14.23 0.83 -12.28
CA GLU A 64 15.56 0.20 -12.33
C GLU A 64 15.95 -0.29 -13.72
N SER A 65 15.11 -0.09 -14.74
CA SER A 65 15.41 -0.53 -16.14
C SER A 65 16.36 0.38 -16.92
N ALA A 66 16.94 1.39 -16.29
CA ALA A 66 17.84 2.38 -16.90
C ALA A 66 19.30 1.92 -16.99
#